data_AF-A0A485L704-F1
#
_entry.id   AF-A0A485L704-F1
#
_cell.length_a   1.000
_cell.length_b   1.000
_cell.length_c   1.000
_cell.angle_alpha   90.00
_cell.angle_beta   90.00
_cell.angle_gamma   90.00
#
_symmetry.space_group_name_H-M   'P 1'
#
loop_
_entity.id
_entity.type
_entity.pdbx_description
1 polymer ?
#
loop_
_entity_poly.entity_id
_entity_poly.type
_entity_poly.pdbx_seq_one_letter_code
_entity_poly.pdbx_strand_id
1 'polypeptide(L)'
;MQENDAVNTASLKAQSQAEQLLANVRARKQSMISEEVDDDEGAVPLTTLASVSSKATLASRPSNVSSMRLMSSSSNMLRRQTSIAGMEEAGGGGDEGAHAEATFRYQRAQIRVLQEELTTLQETHKQVKAKYDATAEMMERMRVEHNTLASYVQQMHALLDKNKSLQSTHEAKQRMLETDISSARAHVATTRKNEKQLARAAKVTEVRLNEATEELTALKKELENERTNQGGLAVPRPEHERVVQEHQRLEKQKAELVVAFKHQIHLIDILKRQKIHLETAKMLSFIEDEFSQTLELGV
;
A
#
# COMPACT_ATOMS: atom_id res chain seq x y z
N MET A 1 -26.34 -18.71 28.19
CA MET A 1 -26.85 -17.37 27.83
C MET A 1 -25.76 -16.30 27.86
N GLN A 2 -24.81 -16.31 28.79
CA GLN A 2 -23.79 -15.25 28.91
C GLN A 2 -22.77 -15.15 27.75
N GLU A 3 -22.54 -16.22 27.00
CA GLU A 3 -21.52 -16.24 25.93
C GLU A 3 -21.99 -15.56 24.62
N ASN A 4 -23.29 -15.61 24.33
CA ASN A 4 -23.87 -14.93 23.15
C ASN A 4 -23.90 -13.41 23.31
N ASP A 5 -24.03 -12.91 24.55
CA ASP A 5 -24.02 -11.47 24.83
C ASP A 5 -22.61 -10.87 24.67
N ALA A 6 -21.57 -11.65 24.98
CA ALA A 6 -20.18 -11.25 24.78
C ALA A 6 -19.79 -11.17 23.28
N VAL A 7 -20.28 -12.11 22.46
CA VAL A 7 -20.04 -12.12 21.02
C VAL A 7 -20.79 -10.96 20.33
N ASN A 8 -22.03 -10.69 20.75
CA ASN A 8 -22.80 -9.57 20.20
C ASN A 8 -22.21 -8.21 20.56
N THR A 9 -21.69 -8.04 21.79
CA THR A 9 -21.02 -6.79 22.20
C THR A 9 -19.69 -6.58 21.50
N ALA A 10 -18.91 -7.65 21.25
CA ALA A 10 -17.69 -7.57 20.45
C ALA A 10 -17.96 -7.19 18.99
N SER A 11 -19.03 -7.76 18.39
CA SER A 11 -19.46 -7.45 17.02
C SER A 11 -19.91 -5.99 16.86
N LEU A 12 -20.70 -5.49 17.81
CA LEU A 12 -21.13 -4.07 17.85
C LEU A 12 -19.95 -3.12 18.00
N LYS A 13 -18.95 -3.48 18.79
CA LYS A 13 -17.74 -2.67 18.99
C LYS A 13 -16.85 -2.64 17.73
N ALA A 14 -16.77 -3.76 17.02
CA ALA A 14 -16.06 -3.85 15.74
C ALA A 14 -16.76 -3.03 14.63
N GLN A 15 -18.10 -3.07 14.57
CA GLN A 15 -18.88 -2.22 13.65
C GLN A 15 -18.68 -0.72 13.95
N SER A 16 -18.73 -0.33 15.23
CA SER A 16 -18.50 1.07 15.63
C SER A 16 -17.10 1.56 15.26
N GLN A 17 -16.06 0.73 15.45
CA GLN A 17 -14.70 1.06 15.01
C GLN A 17 -14.58 1.19 13.49
N ALA A 18 -15.24 0.32 12.72
CA ALA A 18 -15.24 0.40 11.26
C ALA A 18 -15.92 1.68 10.75
N GLU A 19 -17.04 2.07 11.36
CA GLU A 19 -17.74 3.32 11.03
C GLU A 19 -16.92 4.56 11.36
N GLN A 20 -16.20 4.58 12.49
CA GLN A 20 -15.28 5.67 12.83
C GLN A 20 -14.12 5.79 11.84
N LEU A 21 -13.54 4.68 11.39
CA LEU A 21 -12.47 4.69 10.39
C LEU A 21 -12.97 5.20 9.03
N LEU A 22 -14.18 4.80 8.61
CA LEU A 22 -14.80 5.31 7.38
C LEU A 22 -15.15 6.80 7.47
N ALA A 23 -15.60 7.27 8.62
CA ALA A 23 -15.84 8.70 8.87
C ALA A 23 -14.54 9.51 8.79
N ASN A 24 -13.44 9.02 9.36
CA ASN A 24 -12.13 9.67 9.27
C ASN A 24 -11.59 9.69 7.83
N VAL A 25 -11.77 8.63 7.06
CA VAL A 25 -11.39 8.59 5.63
C VAL A 25 -12.23 9.58 4.80
N ARG A 26 -13.54 9.70 5.08
CA ARG A 26 -14.40 10.70 4.42
C ARG A 26 -14.01 12.13 4.80
N ALA A 27 -13.74 12.41 6.07
CA ALA A 27 -13.30 13.72 6.53
C ALA A 27 -11.96 14.12 5.90
N ARG A 28 -11.02 13.18 5.80
CA ARG A 28 -9.73 13.41 5.12
C ARG A 28 -9.89 13.64 3.62
N LYS A 29 -10.82 12.92 2.98
CA LYS A 29 -11.16 13.14 1.56
C LYS A 29 -11.83 14.50 1.32
N GLN A 30 -12.70 14.94 2.23
CA GLN A 30 -13.32 16.27 2.15
C GLN A 30 -12.30 17.39 2.40
N SER A 31 -11.39 17.21 3.36
CA SER A 31 -10.29 18.15 3.60
C SER A 31 -9.35 18.28 2.40
N MET A 32 -9.02 17.19 1.71
CA MET A 32 -8.20 17.25 0.48
C MET A 32 -8.92 17.89 -0.71
N ILE A 33 -10.26 17.90 -0.72
CA ILE A 33 -11.05 18.55 -1.77
C ILE A 33 -11.21 20.05 -1.49
N SER A 34 -11.24 20.46 -0.22
CA SER A 34 -11.35 21.87 0.18
C SER A 34 -10.03 22.64 0.14
N GLU A 35 -8.88 21.97 0.05
CA GLU A 35 -7.56 22.63 -0.09
C GLU A 35 -7.15 22.86 -1.56
N GLU A 36 -7.99 22.44 -2.53
CA GLU A 36 -7.80 22.67 -3.98
C GLU A 36 -8.72 23.78 -4.55
N VAL A 37 -9.43 24.54 -3.70
CA VAL A 37 -10.30 25.63 -4.14
C VAL A 37 -10.08 26.87 -3.28
N ASP A 38 -8.99 27.60 -3.54
CA ASP A 38 -8.92 29.04 -3.36
C ASP A 38 -7.80 29.59 -4.27
N ASP A 39 -8.07 30.78 -4.82
CA ASP A 39 -7.35 31.53 -5.85
C ASP A 39 -7.47 31.02 -7.30
N ASP A 40 -8.52 31.43 -8.03
CA ASP A 40 -8.40 32.43 -9.11
C ASP A 40 -9.77 32.68 -9.79
N GLU A 41 -10.23 33.93 -9.73
CA GLU A 41 -11.39 34.48 -10.44
C GLU A 41 -11.07 34.59 -11.93
N GLY A 42 -11.74 33.81 -12.79
CA GLY A 42 -11.67 34.00 -14.24
C GLY A 42 -11.85 32.75 -15.08
N ALA A 43 -13.02 32.10 -15.04
CA ALA A 43 -13.36 31.02 -15.95
C ALA A 43 -14.29 31.49 -17.09
N VAL A 44 -13.73 31.61 -18.29
CA VAL A 44 -14.45 31.46 -19.56
C VAL A 44 -14.39 29.98 -19.94
N PRO A 45 -15.49 29.29 -20.32
CA PRO A 45 -15.43 27.88 -20.61
C PRO A 45 -15.01 27.66 -22.07
N LEU A 46 -13.96 26.87 -22.31
CA LEU A 46 -13.71 26.30 -23.64
C LEU A 46 -13.62 24.77 -23.58
N THR A 47 -14.67 24.21 -24.14
CA THR A 47 -14.89 22.89 -24.72
C THR A 47 -13.66 22.08 -25.12
N THR A 48 -13.63 20.85 -24.60
CA THR A 48 -13.23 19.58 -25.23
C THR A 48 -12.58 19.67 -26.61
N LEU A 49 -11.28 19.35 -26.69
CA LEU A 49 -10.68 18.80 -27.91
C LEU A 49 -9.91 17.53 -27.58
N ALA A 50 -10.37 16.47 -28.24
CA ALA A 50 -9.85 15.12 -28.15
C ALA A 50 -8.43 15.02 -28.70
N SER A 51 -7.67 14.14 -28.04
CA SER A 51 -6.35 13.68 -28.44
C SER A 51 -6.37 13.04 -29.82
N VAL A 52 -5.51 13.51 -30.73
CA VAL A 52 -5.02 12.68 -31.84
C VAL A 52 -3.50 12.70 -31.80
N SER A 53 -2.97 11.53 -31.51
CA SER A 53 -1.57 11.16 -31.65
C SER A 53 -1.17 11.14 -33.13
N SER A 54 -0.08 11.82 -33.48
CA SER A 54 0.65 11.57 -34.72
C SER A 54 2.12 11.99 -34.59
N LYS A 55 2.94 11.05 -34.99
CA LYS A 55 4.39 10.90 -34.86
C LYS A 55 5.16 11.80 -35.83
N ALA A 56 6.24 12.41 -35.33
CA ALA A 56 7.51 12.81 -35.97
C ALA A 56 7.59 13.13 -37.49
N THR A 57 8.24 14.26 -37.82
CA THR A 57 9.50 14.29 -38.61
C THR A 57 10.17 15.66 -38.54
N LEU A 58 11.49 15.65 -38.29
CA LEU A 58 12.40 16.78 -38.44
C LEU A 58 12.51 17.20 -39.92
N ALA A 59 12.48 18.50 -40.23
CA ALA A 59 13.16 19.07 -41.38
C ALA A 59 13.33 20.60 -41.27
N SER A 60 14.60 21.02 -41.21
CA SER A 60 15.22 22.20 -41.87
C SER A 60 14.56 23.59 -41.84
N ARG A 61 15.30 24.53 -41.22
CA ARG A 61 15.40 25.98 -41.55
C ARG A 61 15.43 26.25 -43.07
N PRO A 62 14.99 27.44 -43.53
CA PRO A 62 15.92 28.56 -43.63
C PRO A 62 15.38 29.89 -43.06
N SER A 63 16.31 30.60 -42.42
CA SER A 63 16.23 32.01 -42.05
C SER A 63 16.22 32.87 -43.31
N ASN A 64 15.15 33.64 -43.52
CA ASN A 64 15.11 34.68 -44.54
C ASN A 64 15.19 36.05 -43.86
N VAL A 65 16.38 36.64 -43.88
CA VAL A 65 16.61 38.03 -43.49
C VAL A 65 16.36 38.88 -44.73
N SER A 66 15.17 39.47 -44.82
CA SER A 66 14.87 40.45 -45.86
C SER A 66 15.58 41.76 -45.55
N SER A 67 16.76 41.93 -46.16
CA SER A 67 17.38 43.23 -46.36
C SER A 67 16.55 44.01 -47.38
N MET A 68 15.81 45.02 -46.94
CA MET A 68 15.23 46.02 -47.85
C MET A 68 16.10 47.27 -47.90
N ARG A 69 16.63 47.48 -49.11
CA ARG A 69 17.43 48.60 -49.60
C ARG A 69 16.81 49.96 -49.23
N LEU A 70 17.63 50.82 -48.64
CA LEU A 70 17.42 52.27 -48.65
C LEU A 70 17.61 52.78 -50.08
N MET A 71 16.53 53.29 -50.69
CA MET A 71 16.64 54.05 -51.94
C MET A 71 17.05 55.49 -51.60
N SER A 72 18.29 55.85 -51.93
CA SER A 72 18.76 57.23 -51.94
C SER A 72 18.08 57.97 -53.09
N SER A 73 17.18 58.90 -52.79
CA SER A 73 16.63 59.81 -53.78
C SER A 73 17.71 60.80 -54.22
N SER A 74 18.12 60.67 -55.48
CA SER A 74 19.01 61.57 -56.19
C SER A 74 18.45 63.00 -56.22
N SER A 75 19.09 63.91 -55.50
CA SER A 75 18.92 65.35 -55.69
C SER A 75 19.78 65.80 -56.88
N ASN A 76 19.23 65.73 -58.10
CA ASN A 76 19.81 66.42 -59.25
C ASN A 76 19.42 67.91 -59.17
N MET A 77 20.23 68.71 -58.49
CA MET A 77 20.22 70.16 -58.61
C MET A 77 20.82 70.53 -59.97
N LEU A 78 19.98 71.04 -60.88
CA LEU A 78 20.41 71.68 -62.12
C LEU A 78 21.23 72.92 -61.77
N ARG A 79 22.56 72.78 -61.85
CA ARG A 79 23.53 73.87 -61.81
C ARG A 79 23.43 74.64 -63.13
N ARG A 80 22.52 75.62 -63.23
CA ARG A 80 22.50 76.55 -64.36
C ARG A 80 23.49 77.69 -64.09
N GLN A 81 24.66 77.59 -64.71
CA GLN A 81 25.63 78.67 -64.81
C GLN A 81 24.99 79.83 -65.59
N THR A 82 24.91 81.02 -65.01
CA THR A 82 24.74 82.27 -65.76
C THR A 82 26.04 83.04 -65.64
N SER A 83 26.87 82.89 -66.66
CA SER A 83 28.11 83.64 -66.85
C SER A 83 27.78 85.12 -67.04
N ILE A 84 28.30 85.95 -66.15
CA ILE A 84 28.39 87.40 -66.33
C ILE A 84 29.48 87.63 -67.39
N ALA A 85 29.08 88.17 -68.54
CA ALA A 85 30.00 88.75 -69.52
C ALA A 85 29.61 90.22 -69.66
N GLY A 86 30.52 91.10 -69.24
CA GLY A 86 30.40 92.53 -69.47
C GLY A 86 30.43 92.84 -70.97
N MET A 87 29.59 93.79 -71.37
CA MET A 87 29.75 94.52 -72.62
C MET A 87 29.84 95.99 -72.24
N GLU A 88 31.05 96.54 -72.34
CA GLU A 88 31.33 97.97 -72.29
C GLU A 88 30.82 98.66 -73.56
N GLU A 89 30.28 99.87 -73.32
CA GLU A 89 30.11 101.06 -74.16
C GLU A 89 30.38 101.01 -75.68
N ALA A 90 29.38 101.51 -76.44
CA ALA A 90 29.60 102.55 -77.47
C ALA A 90 28.28 103.25 -77.88
N GLY A 91 28.12 104.51 -77.46
CA GLY A 91 27.56 105.61 -78.27
C GLY A 91 26.06 105.62 -78.64
N GLY A 92 25.32 106.60 -78.10
CA GLY A 92 24.11 107.16 -78.74
C GLY A 92 22.94 107.41 -77.78
N GLY A 93 22.71 108.67 -77.41
CA GLY A 93 21.62 109.09 -76.53
C GLY A 93 20.24 108.67 -77.04
N GLY A 94 19.56 107.82 -76.27
CA GLY A 94 18.27 107.18 -76.58
C GLY A 94 18.15 105.74 -76.07
N ASP A 95 19.27 105.09 -75.72
CA ASP A 95 19.37 103.64 -75.47
C ASP A 95 19.46 103.24 -73.97
N GLU A 96 19.80 104.15 -73.05
CA GLU A 96 19.90 103.84 -71.61
C GLU A 96 18.56 103.43 -70.98
N GLY A 97 17.45 104.03 -71.46
CA GLY A 97 16.10 103.67 -71.01
C GLY A 97 15.67 102.29 -71.47
N ALA A 98 16.02 101.90 -72.70
CA ALA A 98 15.70 100.57 -73.26
C ALA A 98 16.54 99.46 -72.61
N HIS A 99 17.82 99.73 -72.32
CA HIS A 99 18.70 98.81 -71.60
C HIS A 99 18.26 98.62 -70.13
N ALA A 100 17.91 99.70 -69.43
CA ALA A 100 17.34 99.65 -68.07
C ALA A 100 16.00 98.92 -68.04
N GLU A 101 15.15 99.09 -69.06
CA GLU A 101 13.88 98.40 -69.19
C GLU A 101 14.07 96.90 -69.48
N ALA A 102 15.03 96.53 -70.33
CA ALA A 102 15.36 95.13 -70.62
C ALA A 102 15.89 94.39 -69.38
N THR A 103 16.77 95.03 -68.59
CA THR A 103 17.26 94.48 -67.32
C THR A 103 16.15 94.37 -66.27
N PHE A 104 15.25 95.35 -66.18
CA PHE A 104 14.09 95.27 -65.29
C PHE A 104 13.13 94.13 -65.68
N ARG A 105 12.86 93.94 -66.97
CA ARG A 105 12.04 92.82 -67.47
C ARG A 105 12.68 91.46 -67.17
N TYR A 106 14.00 91.35 -67.35
CA TYR A 106 14.77 90.15 -67.01
C TYR A 106 14.73 89.84 -65.51
N GLN A 107 15.01 90.83 -64.65
CA GLN A 107 14.96 90.67 -63.20
C GLN A 107 13.55 90.29 -62.74
N ARG A 108 12.50 90.88 -63.33
CA ARG A 108 11.11 90.52 -63.05
C ARG A 108 10.78 89.08 -63.46
N ALA A 109 11.31 88.61 -64.60
CA ALA A 109 11.18 87.22 -65.01
C ALA A 109 11.93 86.28 -64.05
N GLN A 110 13.13 86.66 -63.60
CA GLN A 110 13.90 85.89 -62.63
C GLN A 110 13.17 85.79 -61.28
N ILE A 111 12.58 86.88 -60.80
CA ILE A 111 11.76 86.88 -59.58
C ILE A 111 10.56 85.94 -59.74
N ARG A 112 9.88 85.93 -60.89
CA ARG A 112 8.76 85.01 -61.15
C ARG A 112 9.20 83.55 -61.13
N VAL A 113 10.31 83.22 -61.81
CA VAL A 113 10.88 81.86 -61.79
C VAL A 113 11.24 81.44 -60.37
N LEU A 114 11.90 82.31 -59.60
CA LEU A 114 12.22 82.04 -58.19
C LEU A 114 10.97 81.89 -57.31
N GLN A 115 9.90 82.64 -57.60
CA GLN A 115 8.62 82.49 -56.91
C GLN A 115 7.97 81.14 -57.24
N GLU A 116 7.98 80.71 -58.49
CA GLU A 116 7.49 79.40 -58.93
C GLU A 116 8.34 78.24 -58.35
N GLU A 117 9.67 78.40 -58.28
CA GLU A 117 10.56 77.45 -57.62
C GLU A 117 10.29 77.37 -56.11
N LEU A 118 10.02 78.51 -55.47
CA LEU A 118 9.68 78.55 -54.05
C LEU A 118 8.32 77.91 -53.77
N THR A 119 7.30 78.14 -54.61
CA THR A 119 5.98 77.49 -54.45
C THR A 119 6.07 75.99 -54.68
N THR A 120 6.76 75.54 -55.73
CA THR A 120 6.97 74.10 -55.99
C THR A 120 7.78 73.43 -54.88
N LEU A 121 8.81 74.10 -54.34
CA LEU A 121 9.56 73.60 -53.19
C LEU A 121 8.69 73.53 -51.92
N GLN A 122 7.82 74.51 -51.70
CA GLN A 122 6.87 74.49 -50.58
C GLN A 122 5.86 73.35 -50.71
N GLU A 123 5.35 73.08 -51.92
CA GLU A 123 4.44 71.97 -52.18
C GLU A 123 5.11 70.61 -51.97
N THR A 124 6.32 70.42 -52.50
CA THR A 124 7.09 69.18 -52.29
C THR A 124 7.44 68.98 -50.82
N HIS A 125 7.83 70.04 -50.10
CA HIS A 125 8.07 69.99 -48.66
C HIS A 125 6.80 69.58 -47.89
N LYS A 126 5.63 70.14 -48.23
CA LYS A 126 4.33 69.73 -47.64
C LYS A 126 4.03 68.25 -47.90
N GLN A 127 4.24 67.77 -49.13
CA GLN A 127 4.02 66.37 -49.49
C GLN A 127 4.99 65.41 -48.76
N VAL A 128 6.27 65.77 -48.68
CA VAL A 128 7.28 64.97 -47.95
C VAL A 128 6.95 64.94 -46.46
N LYS A 129 6.56 66.08 -45.88
CA LYS A 129 6.15 66.15 -44.48
C LYS A 129 4.92 65.27 -44.21
N ALA A 130 3.89 65.34 -45.05
CA ALA A 130 2.71 64.48 -44.91
C ALA A 130 3.05 62.99 -45.00
N LYS A 131 3.95 62.61 -45.91
CA LYS A 131 4.45 61.22 -45.99
C LYS A 131 5.25 60.82 -44.75
N TYR A 132 6.12 61.71 -44.25
CA TYR A 132 6.89 61.48 -43.03
C TYR A 132 5.96 61.26 -41.84
N ASP A 133 4.99 62.15 -41.62
CA ASP A 133 4.03 62.05 -40.52
C ASP A 133 3.22 60.74 -40.62
N ALA A 134 2.73 60.38 -41.82
CA ALA A 134 2.03 59.11 -42.04
C ALA A 134 2.89 57.87 -41.74
N THR A 135 4.18 57.89 -42.13
CA THR A 135 5.11 56.80 -41.80
C THR A 135 5.45 56.75 -40.32
N ALA A 136 5.57 57.90 -39.65
CA ALA A 136 5.82 57.96 -38.22
C ALA A 136 4.64 57.39 -37.42
N GLU A 137 3.41 57.73 -37.79
CA GLU A 137 2.22 57.14 -37.20
C GLU A 137 2.13 55.62 -37.43
N MET A 138 2.48 55.15 -38.63
CA MET A 138 2.51 53.71 -38.92
C MET A 138 3.55 52.98 -38.07
N MET A 139 4.75 53.55 -37.91
CA MET A 139 5.78 52.98 -37.04
C MET A 139 5.31 52.91 -35.58
N GLU A 140 4.62 53.94 -35.09
CA GLU A 140 4.11 53.94 -33.72
C GLU A 140 3.01 52.90 -33.52
N ARG A 141 2.09 52.75 -34.49
CA ARG A 141 1.09 51.65 -34.46
C ARG A 141 1.76 50.28 -34.42
N MET A 142 2.74 50.03 -35.30
CA MET A 142 3.50 48.77 -35.32
C MET A 142 4.26 48.53 -34.01
N ARG A 143 4.80 49.59 -33.38
CA ARG A 143 5.49 49.50 -32.09
C ARG A 143 4.54 49.07 -30.97
N VAL A 144 3.34 49.64 -30.92
CA VAL A 144 2.31 49.25 -29.94
C VAL A 144 1.88 47.81 -30.16
N GLU A 145 1.59 47.40 -31.40
CA GLU A 145 1.24 46.01 -31.74
C GLU A 145 2.37 45.03 -31.41
N HIS A 146 3.62 45.39 -31.66
CA HIS A 146 4.76 44.57 -31.28
C HIS A 146 4.83 44.38 -29.76
N ASN A 147 4.60 45.45 -28.99
CA ASN A 147 4.63 45.37 -27.52
C ASN A 147 3.48 44.52 -26.97
N THR A 148 2.27 44.63 -27.54
CA THR A 148 1.13 43.79 -27.11
C THR A 148 1.38 42.33 -27.44
N LEU A 149 1.88 42.04 -28.64
CA LEU A 149 2.22 40.67 -29.04
C LEU A 149 3.37 40.09 -28.20
N ALA A 150 4.40 40.90 -27.89
CA ALA A 150 5.49 40.49 -27.02
C ALA A 150 5.00 40.11 -25.61
N SER A 151 4.10 40.92 -25.03
CA SER A 151 3.46 40.62 -23.74
C SER A 151 2.65 39.33 -23.80
N TYR A 152 1.86 39.14 -24.87
CA TYR A 152 1.08 37.91 -25.08
C TYR A 152 1.99 36.67 -25.19
N VAL A 153 3.10 36.77 -25.92
CA VAL A 153 4.09 35.68 -26.03
C VAL A 153 4.69 35.36 -24.66
N GLN A 154 5.04 36.36 -23.85
CA GLN A 154 5.55 36.15 -22.49
C GLN A 154 4.51 35.44 -21.60
N GLN A 155 3.25 35.84 -21.67
CA GLN A 155 2.16 35.18 -20.93
C GLN A 155 2.01 33.72 -21.36
N MET A 156 2.04 33.44 -22.66
CA MET A 156 1.95 32.07 -23.18
C MET A 156 3.15 31.21 -22.74
N HIS A 157 4.35 31.76 -22.69
CA HIS A 157 5.52 31.03 -22.15
C HIS A 157 5.36 30.72 -20.66
N ALA A 158 4.87 31.67 -19.85
CA ALA A 158 4.60 31.43 -18.43
C ALA A 158 3.56 30.31 -18.21
N LEU A 159 2.49 30.30 -19.02
CA LEU A 159 1.47 29.24 -18.98
C LEU A 159 2.03 27.89 -19.43
N LEU A 160 2.86 27.87 -20.48
CA LEU A 160 3.53 26.66 -20.96
C LEU A 160 4.42 26.06 -19.86
N ASP A 161 5.19 26.88 -19.15
CA ASP A 161 6.10 26.40 -18.11
C ASP A 161 5.33 25.94 -16.85
N LYS A 162 4.22 26.61 -16.49
CA LYS A 162 3.28 26.12 -15.47
C LYS A 162 2.67 24.77 -15.87
N ASN A 163 2.29 24.60 -17.14
CA ASN A 163 1.73 23.34 -17.62
C ASN A 163 2.77 22.21 -17.60
N LYS A 164 4.01 22.46 -18.03
CA LYS A 164 5.11 21.50 -17.95
C LYS A 164 5.41 21.07 -16.52
N SER A 165 5.42 22.01 -15.57
CA SER A 165 5.66 21.67 -14.16
C SER A 165 4.53 20.79 -13.61
N LEU A 166 3.27 21.15 -13.87
CA LEU A 166 2.10 20.34 -13.52
C LEU A 166 2.17 18.94 -14.13
N GLN A 167 2.48 18.83 -15.43
CA GLN A 167 2.65 17.55 -16.09
C GLN A 167 3.72 16.69 -15.40
N SER A 168 4.88 17.27 -15.07
CA SER A 168 5.94 16.57 -14.34
C SER A 168 5.45 16.07 -12.96
N THR A 169 4.63 16.84 -12.25
CA THR A 169 4.06 16.39 -10.96
C THR A 169 3.05 15.25 -11.15
N HIS A 170 2.22 15.28 -12.19
CA HIS A 170 1.27 14.21 -12.48
C HIS A 170 1.99 12.93 -12.90
N GLU A 171 3.04 13.03 -13.72
CA GLU A 171 3.86 11.87 -14.10
C GLU A 171 4.56 11.25 -12.87
N ALA A 172 5.06 12.07 -11.94
CA ALA A 172 5.65 11.56 -10.70
C ALA A 172 4.60 10.85 -9.83
N LYS A 173 3.42 11.45 -9.64
CA LYS A 173 2.28 10.82 -8.92
C LYS A 173 1.87 9.50 -9.59
N GLN A 174 1.80 9.46 -10.92
CA GLN A 174 1.47 8.26 -11.67
C GLN A 174 2.48 7.13 -11.41
N ARG A 175 3.78 7.42 -11.49
CA ARG A 175 4.84 6.42 -11.21
C ARG A 175 4.77 5.88 -9.78
N MET A 176 4.45 6.73 -8.81
CA MET A 176 4.26 6.29 -7.42
C MET A 176 3.07 5.33 -7.31
N LEU A 177 1.91 5.71 -7.86
CA LEU A 177 0.71 4.87 -7.84
C LEU A 177 0.91 3.54 -8.59
N GLU A 178 1.63 3.53 -9.70
CA GLU A 178 2.00 2.30 -10.42
C GLU A 178 2.85 1.36 -9.56
N THR A 179 3.80 1.93 -8.79
CA THR A 179 4.63 1.18 -7.85
C THR A 179 3.79 0.60 -6.71
N ASP A 180 2.88 1.39 -6.13
CA ASP A 180 1.97 0.96 -5.08
C ASP A 180 1.02 -0.15 -5.56
N ILE A 181 0.47 -0.03 -6.77
CA ILE A 181 -0.38 -1.06 -7.38
C ILE A 181 0.42 -2.36 -7.57
N SER A 182 1.66 -2.27 -8.04
CA SER A 182 2.55 -3.43 -8.21
C SER A 182 2.84 -4.12 -6.87
N SER A 183 3.17 -3.34 -5.83
CA SER A 183 3.39 -3.83 -4.47
C SER A 183 2.14 -4.49 -3.88
N ALA A 184 0.98 -3.82 -3.97
CA ALA A 184 -0.29 -4.35 -3.51
C ALA A 184 -0.65 -5.68 -4.20
N ARG A 185 -0.42 -5.79 -5.52
CA ARG A 185 -0.62 -7.04 -6.26
C ARG A 185 0.29 -8.17 -5.77
N ALA A 186 1.56 -7.87 -5.45
CA ALA A 186 2.50 -8.84 -4.90
C ALA A 186 2.07 -9.33 -3.49
N HIS A 187 1.58 -8.41 -2.64
CA HIS A 187 1.02 -8.75 -1.33
C HIS A 187 -0.22 -9.64 -1.46
N VAL A 188 -1.16 -9.31 -2.34
CA VAL A 188 -2.35 -10.13 -2.60
C VAL A 188 -1.97 -11.53 -3.09
N ALA A 189 -1.01 -11.65 -4.01
CA ALA A 189 -0.54 -12.94 -4.50
C ALA A 189 0.08 -13.80 -3.37
N THR A 190 0.88 -13.17 -2.50
CA THR A 190 1.50 -13.82 -1.35
C THR A 190 0.46 -14.29 -0.33
N THR A 191 -0.47 -13.42 0.05
CA THR A 191 -1.57 -13.76 0.97
C THR A 191 -2.41 -14.91 0.43
N ARG A 192 -2.75 -14.89 -0.87
CA ARG A 192 -3.51 -15.98 -1.50
C ARG A 192 -2.75 -17.31 -1.51
N LYS A 193 -1.41 -17.27 -1.64
CA LYS A 193 -0.57 -18.48 -1.52
C LYS A 193 -0.61 -19.01 -0.08
N ASN A 194 -0.48 -18.13 0.91
CA ASN A 194 -0.52 -18.51 2.33
C ASN A 194 -1.89 -19.06 2.73
N GLU A 195 -2.98 -18.45 2.25
CA GLU A 195 -4.35 -18.93 2.45
C GLU A 195 -4.54 -20.36 1.92
N LYS A 196 -4.04 -20.65 0.71
CA LYS A 196 -4.08 -22.01 0.15
C LYS A 196 -3.28 -23.01 1.00
N GLN A 197 -2.13 -22.60 1.55
CA GLN A 197 -1.32 -23.45 2.42
C GLN A 197 -2.03 -23.72 3.75
N LEU A 198 -2.60 -22.69 4.38
CA LEU A 198 -3.38 -22.81 5.60
C LEU A 198 -4.63 -23.67 5.39
N ALA A 199 -5.35 -23.50 4.28
CA ALA A 199 -6.50 -24.33 3.94
C ALA A 199 -6.13 -25.81 3.77
N ARG A 200 -4.95 -26.11 3.20
CA ARG A 200 -4.44 -27.48 3.12
C ARG A 200 -4.07 -28.03 4.49
N ALA A 201 -3.39 -27.24 5.32
CA ALA A 201 -3.03 -27.64 6.68
C ALA A 201 -4.27 -27.90 7.53
N ALA A 202 -5.28 -27.03 7.44
CA ALA A 202 -6.57 -27.18 8.12
C ALA A 202 -7.28 -28.49 7.74
N LYS A 203 -7.31 -28.85 6.46
CA LYS A 203 -7.86 -30.14 6.01
C LYS A 203 -7.12 -31.33 6.59
N VAL A 204 -5.79 -31.27 6.67
CA VAL A 204 -4.98 -32.34 7.28
C VAL A 204 -5.28 -32.46 8.77
N THR A 205 -5.40 -31.34 9.49
CA THR A 205 -5.76 -31.36 10.91
C THR A 205 -7.20 -31.84 11.14
N GLU A 206 -8.12 -31.51 10.24
CA GLU A 206 -9.51 -31.97 10.29
C GLU A 206 -9.61 -33.50 10.11
N VAL A 207 -8.86 -34.07 9.15
CA VAL A 207 -8.80 -35.55 8.99
C VAL A 207 -8.27 -36.21 10.25
N ARG A 208 -7.15 -35.74 10.82
CA ARG A 208 -6.60 -36.28 12.07
C ARG A 208 -7.55 -36.14 13.26
N LEU A 209 -8.27 -35.03 13.33
CA LEU A 209 -9.28 -34.80 14.36
C LEU A 209 -10.42 -35.82 14.19
N ASN A 210 -10.90 -36.04 12.97
CA ASN A 210 -11.94 -37.03 12.69
C ASN A 210 -11.48 -38.44 13.07
N GLU A 211 -10.26 -38.85 12.68
CA GLU A 211 -9.67 -40.14 13.08
C GLU A 211 -9.61 -40.28 14.61
N ALA A 212 -9.11 -39.28 15.33
CA ALA A 212 -9.05 -39.30 16.79
C ALA A 212 -10.45 -39.35 17.44
N THR A 213 -11.45 -38.68 16.85
CA THR A 213 -12.83 -38.76 17.33
C THR A 213 -13.44 -40.13 17.09
N GLU A 214 -13.18 -40.76 15.94
CA GLU A 214 -13.62 -42.12 15.63
C GLU A 214 -13.00 -43.12 16.61
N GLU A 215 -11.68 -43.05 16.86
CA GLU A 215 -10.99 -43.86 17.86
C GLU A 215 -11.58 -43.68 19.26
N LEU A 216 -11.84 -42.44 19.69
CA LEU A 216 -12.49 -42.17 20.97
C LEU A 216 -13.90 -42.76 21.06
N THR A 217 -14.68 -42.71 19.97
CA THR A 217 -16.01 -43.34 19.96
C THR A 217 -15.93 -44.86 20.01
N ALA A 218 -14.95 -45.47 19.34
CA ALA A 218 -14.70 -46.90 19.39
C ALA A 218 -14.30 -47.36 20.80
N LEU A 219 -13.35 -46.67 21.44
CA LEU A 219 -12.92 -46.96 22.81
C LEU A 219 -14.05 -46.76 23.82
N LYS A 220 -14.88 -45.72 23.66
CA LYS A 220 -16.08 -45.53 24.50
C LYS A 220 -17.07 -46.68 24.35
N LYS A 221 -17.28 -47.15 23.12
CA LYS A 221 -18.15 -48.30 22.84
C LYS A 221 -17.58 -49.60 23.42
N GLU A 222 -16.27 -49.80 23.31
CA GLU A 222 -15.57 -50.93 23.93
C GLU A 222 -15.67 -50.89 25.45
N LEU A 223 -15.46 -49.74 26.08
CA LEU A 223 -15.65 -49.54 27.51
C LEU A 223 -17.09 -49.82 27.97
N GLU A 224 -18.08 -49.36 27.20
CA GLU A 224 -19.49 -49.64 27.50
C GLU A 224 -19.81 -51.14 27.35
N ASN A 225 -19.31 -51.77 26.28
CA ASN A 225 -19.42 -53.22 26.10
C ASN A 225 -18.75 -53.96 27.25
N GLU A 226 -17.54 -53.58 27.66
CA GLU A 226 -16.86 -54.13 28.82
C GLU A 226 -17.64 -53.90 30.10
N ARG A 227 -18.26 -52.74 30.33
CA ARG A 227 -19.12 -52.51 31.50
C ARG A 227 -20.35 -53.40 31.50
N THR A 228 -21.00 -53.57 30.36
CA THR A 228 -22.14 -54.48 30.22
C THR A 228 -21.72 -55.96 30.36
N ASN A 229 -20.56 -56.33 29.82
CA ASN A 229 -19.96 -57.67 29.95
C ASN A 229 -19.41 -57.91 31.38
N GLN A 230 -18.94 -56.86 32.06
CA GLN A 230 -18.57 -56.87 33.48
C GLN A 230 -19.80 -56.94 34.40
N GLY A 231 -21.02 -56.87 33.84
CA GLY A 231 -22.21 -57.45 34.45
C GLY A 231 -22.06 -58.95 34.79
N GLY A 232 -21.01 -59.61 34.31
CA GLY A 232 -20.63 -60.99 34.64
C GLY A 232 -19.26 -61.20 35.28
N LEU A 233 -18.51 -60.13 35.65
CA LEU A 233 -17.22 -60.24 36.36
C LEU A 233 -17.31 -60.04 37.88
N ALA A 234 -18.53 -59.88 38.40
CA ALA A 234 -18.80 -60.35 39.74
C ALA A 234 -18.84 -61.87 39.64
N VAL A 235 -17.86 -62.57 40.26
CA VAL A 235 -18.02 -63.98 40.65
C VAL A 235 -19.48 -64.14 41.05
N PRO A 236 -20.26 -65.04 40.41
CA PRO A 236 -21.69 -65.15 40.68
C PRO A 236 -21.84 -65.15 42.20
N ARG A 237 -22.52 -64.15 42.77
CA ARG A 237 -22.69 -64.06 44.23
C ARG A 237 -22.98 -65.43 44.88
N PRO A 238 -23.82 -66.32 44.30
CA PRO A 238 -24.00 -67.66 44.86
C PRO A 238 -22.74 -68.54 44.88
N GLU A 239 -21.86 -68.47 43.89
CA GLU A 239 -20.61 -69.24 43.86
C GLU A 239 -19.59 -68.67 44.85
N HIS A 240 -19.47 -67.35 44.95
CA HIS A 240 -18.63 -66.72 45.97
C HIS A 240 -19.13 -67.06 47.39
N GLU A 241 -20.44 -66.95 47.62
CA GLU A 241 -21.07 -67.32 48.89
C GLU A 241 -20.84 -68.80 49.22
N ARG A 242 -20.97 -69.69 48.23
CA ARG A 242 -20.72 -71.12 48.39
C ARG A 242 -19.28 -71.41 48.78
N VAL A 243 -18.31 -70.78 48.11
CA VAL A 243 -16.88 -70.94 48.41
C VAL A 243 -16.55 -70.40 49.80
N VAL A 244 -17.15 -69.27 50.22
CA VAL A 244 -16.95 -68.72 51.57
C VAL A 244 -17.54 -69.65 52.65
N GLN A 245 -18.73 -70.21 52.43
CA GLN A 245 -19.34 -71.16 53.36
C GLN A 245 -18.54 -72.46 53.46
N GLU A 246 -18.05 -72.96 52.32
CA GLU A 246 -17.18 -74.15 52.28
C GLU A 246 -15.87 -73.90 53.02
N HIS A 247 -15.24 -72.74 52.80
CA HIS A 247 -14.03 -72.34 53.53
C HIS A 247 -14.25 -72.26 55.04
N GLN A 248 -15.35 -71.65 55.50
CA GLN A 248 -15.69 -71.60 56.93
C GLN A 248 -15.95 -72.98 57.52
N ARG A 249 -16.61 -73.87 56.77
CA ARG A 249 -16.85 -75.25 57.20
C ARG A 249 -15.52 -76.01 57.32
N LEU A 250 -14.63 -75.88 56.34
CA LEU A 250 -13.30 -76.53 56.36
C LEU A 250 -12.44 -76.02 57.52
N GLU A 251 -12.46 -74.73 57.82
CA GLU A 251 -11.73 -74.17 58.97
C GLU A 251 -12.27 -74.71 60.31
N LYS A 252 -13.59 -74.91 60.47
CA LYS A 252 -14.16 -75.56 61.66
C LYS A 252 -13.67 -77.01 61.81
N GLN A 253 -13.72 -77.79 60.74
CA GLN A 253 -13.26 -79.18 60.75
C GLN A 253 -11.77 -79.29 61.08
N LYS A 254 -10.95 -78.37 60.55
CA LYS A 254 -9.53 -78.26 60.87
C LYS A 254 -9.30 -77.93 62.34
N ALA A 255 -10.08 -77.02 62.92
CA ALA A 255 -9.98 -76.67 64.35
C ALA A 255 -10.34 -77.88 65.25
N GLU A 256 -11.41 -78.60 64.93
CA GLU A 256 -11.81 -79.83 65.64
C GLU A 256 -10.71 -80.91 65.54
N LEU A 257 -10.13 -81.09 64.36
CA LEU A 257 -9.05 -82.05 64.15
C LEU A 257 -7.80 -81.71 64.97
N VAL A 258 -7.44 -80.43 65.07
CA VAL A 258 -6.33 -79.97 65.93
C VAL A 258 -6.61 -80.27 67.40
N VAL A 259 -7.84 -80.08 67.88
CA VAL A 259 -8.23 -80.41 69.25
C VAL A 259 -8.16 -81.93 69.49
N ALA A 260 -8.63 -82.74 68.55
CA ALA A 260 -8.53 -84.21 68.65
C ALA A 260 -7.07 -84.67 68.74
N PHE A 261 -6.17 -84.12 67.92
CA PHE A 261 -4.73 -84.42 68.02
C PHE A 261 -4.12 -84.00 69.35
N LYS A 262 -4.53 -82.88 69.94
CA LYS A 262 -4.08 -82.49 71.29
C LYS A 262 -4.50 -83.50 72.35
N HIS A 263 -5.75 -83.98 72.29
CA HIS A 263 -6.22 -85.04 73.19
C HIS A 263 -5.44 -86.35 72.99
N GLN A 264 -5.17 -86.71 71.73
CA GLN A 264 -4.39 -87.90 71.39
C GLN A 264 -2.97 -87.81 71.96
N ILE A 265 -2.30 -86.65 71.85
CA ILE A 265 -0.97 -86.42 72.43
C ILE A 265 -1.01 -86.56 73.95
N HIS A 266 -2.01 -85.95 74.61
CA HIS A 266 -2.16 -86.07 76.06
C HIS A 266 -2.40 -87.52 76.51
N LEU A 267 -3.20 -88.28 75.75
CA LEU A 267 -3.41 -89.70 76.00
C LEU A 267 -2.11 -90.50 75.85
N ILE A 268 -1.29 -90.21 74.83
CA ILE A 268 0.03 -90.83 74.67
C ILE A 268 0.91 -90.56 75.90
N ASP A 269 0.90 -89.35 76.45
CA ASP A 269 1.68 -89.00 77.63
C ASP A 269 1.22 -89.77 78.89
N ILE A 270 -0.09 -89.91 79.08
CA ILE A 270 -0.67 -90.72 80.17
C ILE A 270 -0.27 -92.18 80.01
N LEU A 271 -0.43 -92.75 78.81
CA LEU A 271 -0.10 -94.15 78.53
C LEU A 271 1.39 -94.43 78.72
N LYS A 272 2.28 -93.51 78.32
CA LYS A 272 3.73 -93.61 78.58
C LYS A 272 4.02 -93.62 80.08
N ARG A 273 3.38 -92.74 80.85
CA ARG A 273 3.53 -92.69 82.31
C ARG A 273 3.04 -93.99 82.98
N GLN A 274 1.88 -94.49 82.55
CA GLN A 274 1.33 -95.76 83.02
C GLN A 274 2.26 -96.94 82.68
N LYS A 275 2.85 -96.97 81.49
CA LYS A 275 3.84 -97.98 81.10
C LYS A 275 5.05 -97.97 82.03
N ILE A 276 5.60 -96.78 82.34
CA ILE A 276 6.72 -96.65 83.29
C ILE A 276 6.32 -97.17 84.67
N HIS A 277 5.15 -96.78 85.19
CA HIS A 277 4.67 -97.28 86.48
C HIS A 277 4.52 -98.81 86.51
N LEU A 278 4.01 -99.41 85.43
CA LEU A 278 3.91 -100.87 85.30
C LEU A 278 5.28 -101.55 85.23
N GLU A 279 6.25 -100.97 84.50
CA GLU A 279 7.62 -101.48 84.43
C GLU A 279 8.33 -101.39 85.79
N THR A 280 8.19 -100.27 86.52
CA THR A 280 8.70 -100.14 87.88
C THR A 280 8.06 -101.15 88.83
N ALA A 281 6.74 -101.36 88.76
CA ALA A 281 6.05 -102.34 89.59
C ALA A 281 6.51 -103.77 89.29
N LYS A 282 6.72 -104.12 88.01
CA LYS A 282 7.31 -105.42 87.62
C LYS A 282 8.74 -105.58 88.13
N MET A 283 9.57 -104.54 88.06
CA MET A 283 10.93 -104.59 88.55
C MET A 283 10.99 -104.70 90.08
N LEU A 284 10.07 -104.03 90.81
CA LEU A 284 9.90 -104.21 92.25
C LEU A 284 9.46 -105.63 92.61
N SER A 285 8.46 -106.19 91.91
CA SER A 285 8.04 -107.59 92.09
C SER A 285 9.18 -108.57 91.86
N PHE A 286 10.03 -108.33 90.85
CA PHE A 286 11.21 -109.17 90.61
C PHE A 286 12.24 -109.08 91.75
N ILE A 287 12.48 -107.87 92.29
CA ILE A 287 13.36 -107.68 93.46
C ILE A 287 12.74 -108.35 94.71
N GLU A 288 11.43 -108.25 94.93
CA GLU A 288 10.73 -108.90 96.03
C GLU A 288 10.83 -110.43 95.95
N ASP A 289 10.69 -111.00 94.75
CA ASP A 289 10.84 -112.43 94.50
C ASP A 289 12.28 -112.91 94.73
N GLU A 290 13.30 -112.18 94.24
CA GLU A 290 14.72 -112.48 94.50
C GLU A 290 15.10 -112.33 95.98
N PHE A 291 14.56 -111.30 96.65
CA PHE A 291 14.75 -111.09 98.09
C PHE A 291 14.13 -112.24 98.90
N SER A 292 12.93 -112.70 98.51
CA SER A 292 12.26 -113.84 99.13
C SER A 292 13.03 -115.14 98.91
N GLN A 293 13.57 -115.40 97.71
CA GLN A 293 14.45 -116.55 97.45
C GLN A 293 15.76 -116.49 98.24
N THR A 294 16.33 -115.29 98.43
CA THR A 294 17.55 -115.10 99.23
C THR A 294 17.27 -115.39 100.72
N LEU A 295 16.09 -115.04 101.23
CA LEU A 295 15.64 -115.42 102.57
C LEU A 295 15.42 -116.95 102.72
N GLU A 296 14.97 -117.64 101.68
CA GLU A 296 14.78 -119.11 101.69
C GLU A 296 16.10 -119.90 101.57
N LEU A 297 17.19 -119.31 101.07
CA LEU A 297 18.46 -119.99 100.76
C LEU A 297 19.61 -119.80 101.79
N GLY A 298 19.41 -119.07 102.89
CA GLY A 298 20.23 -119.25 104.11
C GLY A 298 20.66 -118.00 104.87
N VAL A 299 20.01 -117.75 106.01
CA VAL A 299 20.51 -117.95 107.40
C VAL A 299 19.29 -118.20 108.29
#